data_AF-A0A068QW35-F1
#
_entry.id   AF-A0A068QW35-F1
#
_cell.length_a   1.000
_cell.length_b   1.000
_cell.length_c   1.000
_cell.angle_alpha   90.00
_cell.angle_beta   90.00
_cell.angle_gamma   90.00
#
_symmetry.space_group_name_H-M   'P 1'
#
loop_
_entity.id
_entity.type
_entity.pdbx_description
1 polymer ?
#
loop_
_entity_poly.entity_id
_entity_poly.type
_entity_poly.pdbx_seq_one_letter_code
_entity_poly.pdbx_strand_id
1 'polypeptide(L)' 'MSMDLEERILAALDEYYPNLRYKIDHYDVEVTQANCSVRMWIKGEVLPRYVIFDRDIETDNLYLTHGISHED' A
#
# COMPACT_ATOMS: atom_id res chain seq x y z
N MET A 1 19.05 10.75 6.49
CA MET A 1 18.89 9.55 5.65
C MET A 1 17.54 9.68 4.99
N SER A 2 17.48 9.58 3.66
CA SER A 2 16.19 9.55 2.95
C SER A 2 15.45 8.29 3.40
N MET A 3 14.17 8.40 3.72
CA MET A 3 13.31 7.24 3.93
C MET A 3 13.25 6.46 2.61
N ASP A 4 13.32 5.13 2.67
CA ASP A 4 13.23 4.30 1.46
C ASP A 4 11.81 4.40 0.86
N LEU A 5 11.68 4.21 -0.46
CA LEU A 5 10.39 4.31 -1.14
C LEU A 5 9.40 3.26 -0.61
N GLU A 6 9.88 2.07 -0.25
CA GLU A 6 9.05 1.03 0.35
C GLU A 6 8.50 1.48 1.72
N GLU A 7 9.35 2.07 2.57
CA GLU A 7 8.93 2.60 3.88
C GLU A 7 7.87 3.71 3.74
N ARG A 8 7.97 4.53 2.69
CA ARG A 8 6.98 5.58 2.38
C ARG A 8 5.64 5.00 1.92
N ILE A 9 5.66 3.95 1.12
CA ILE A 9 4.45 3.25 0.68
C ILE A 9 3.75 2.64 1.89
N LEU A 10 4.50 2.04 2.82
CA LEU A 10 3.94 1.48 4.05
C LEU A 10 3.39 2.56 4.99
N ALA A 11 4.05 3.70 5.10
CA ALA A 11 3.54 4.84 5.87
C ALA A 11 2.24 5.39 5.27
N ALA A 12 2.15 5.51 3.93
CA ALA A 12 0.92 5.90 3.26
C ALA A 12 -0.19 4.86 3.49
N LEU A 13 0.11 3.56 3.40
CA LEU A 13 -0.84 2.50 3.70
C LEU A 13 -1.39 2.60 5.14
N ASP A 14 -0.52 2.88 6.12
CA ASP A 14 -0.91 3.05 7.52
C ASP A 14 -1.78 4.31 7.74
N GLU A 15 -1.57 5.38 6.96
CA GLU A 15 -2.40 6.58 6.98
C GLU A 15 -3.81 6.31 6.45
N TYR A 16 -3.94 5.61 5.32
CA TYR A 16 -5.23 5.27 4.72
C TYR A 16 -5.95 4.13 5.47
N TYR A 17 -5.21 3.19 6.07
CA TYR A 17 -5.76 2.00 6.72
C TYR A 17 -5.07 1.68 8.07
N PRO A 18 -5.31 2.48 9.13
CA PRO A 18 -4.56 2.38 10.41
C PRO A 18 -4.63 1.01 11.11
N ASN A 19 -5.71 0.26 10.88
CA ASN A 19 -5.95 -1.03 11.51
C ASN A 19 -5.54 -2.22 10.63
N LEU A 20 -5.18 -1.99 9.37
CA LEU A 20 -4.91 -3.06 8.41
C LEU A 20 -3.61 -3.79 8.75
N ARG A 21 -2.59 -3.07 9.22
CA ARG A 21 -1.27 -3.62 9.50
C ARG A 21 -1.27 -4.80 10.48
N TYR A 22 -2.15 -4.80 11.47
CA TYR A 22 -2.29 -5.91 12.43
C TYR A 22 -2.94 -7.16 11.83
N LYS A 23 -3.67 -6.99 10.72
CA LYS A 23 -4.37 -8.05 10.00
C LYS A 23 -3.53 -8.63 8.86
N ILE A 24 -2.47 -7.95 8.42
CA ILE A 24 -1.56 -8.45 7.38
C ILE A 24 -0.70 -9.59 7.96
N ASP A 25 -0.67 -10.72 7.26
CA ASP A 25 0.26 -11.82 7.53
C ASP A 25 1.56 -11.64 6.74
N HIS A 26 1.42 -11.31 5.45
CA HIS A 26 2.52 -11.05 4.53
C HIS A 26 2.08 -10.02 3.49
N TYR A 27 3.03 -9.28 2.93
CA TYR A 27 2.80 -8.34 1.83
C TYR A 27 3.99 -8.34 0.87
N ASP A 28 3.70 -8.01 -0.39
CA ASP A 28 4.68 -7.71 -1.42
C ASP A 28 4.45 -6.30 -1.94
N VAL A 29 5.55 -5.58 -2.20
CA VAL A 29 5.53 -4.25 -2.81
C VAL A 29 6.13 -4.34 -4.20
N GLU A 30 5.38 -3.87 -5.20
CA GLU A 30 5.88 -3.71 -6.56
C GLU A 30 5.91 -2.23 -6.92
N VAL A 31 7.08 -1.75 -7.31
CA VAL A 31 7.33 -0.35 -7.66
C VAL A 31 7.66 -0.26 -9.14
N THR A 32 6.94 0.61 -9.85
CA THR A 32 7.27 1.01 -11.22
C THR A 32 7.62 2.51 -11.26
N GLN A 33 7.90 3.04 -12.45
CA GLN A 33 8.17 4.48 -12.62
C GLN A 33 6.95 5.35 -12.29
N ALA A 34 5.74 4.86 -12.52
CA ALA A 34 4.51 5.66 -12.44
C ALA A 34 3.60 5.26 -11.27
N ASN A 35 3.72 4.04 -10.76
CA ASN A 35 2.86 3.53 -9.70
C ASN A 35 3.61 2.64 -8.72
N CYS A 36 3.01 2.48 -7.55
CA CYS A 36 3.41 1.56 -6.51
C CYS A 36 2.19 0.72 -6.14
N SER A 37 2.33 -0.59 -6.08
CA SER A 37 1.26 -1.48 -5.65
C SER A 37 1.68 -2.31 -4.44
N VAL A 38 0.74 -2.51 -3.53
CA VAL A 38 0.91 -3.34 -2.34
C VAL A 38 -0.08 -4.48 -2.43
N ARG A 39 0.44 -5.70 -2.57
CA ARG A 39 -0.33 -6.93 -2.48
C ARG A 39 -0.25 -7.43 -1.05
N MET A 40 -1.39 -7.67 -0.40
CA MET A 40 -1.44 -8.02 1.02
C MET A 40 -2.25 -9.29 1.23
N TRP A 41 -1.71 -10.21 2.01
CA TRP A 41 -2.42 -11.37 2.52
C TRP A 41 -2.97 -11.06 3.91
N ILE A 42 -4.29 -10.97 4.00
CA ILE A 42 -4.99 -10.66 5.24
C ILE A 42 -5.34 -11.95 5.96
N LYS A 43 -5.08 -11.99 7.27
CA LYS A 43 -5.41 -13.14 8.13
C LYS A 43 -6.90 -13.46 8.05
N GLY A 44 -7.20 -14.70 7.70
CA GLY A 44 -8.58 -15.18 7.57
C GLY A 44 -9.21 -14.97 6.19
N GLU A 45 -8.51 -14.32 5.25
CA GLU A 45 -8.96 -14.17 3.87
C GLU A 45 -8.28 -15.18 2.94
N VAL A 46 -9.04 -15.66 1.94
CA VAL A 46 -8.55 -16.65 0.97
C VAL A 46 -7.75 -15.97 -0.15
N LEU A 47 -8.17 -14.77 -0.57
CA LEU A 47 -7.55 -14.03 -1.66
C LEU A 47 -6.81 -12.81 -1.10
N PRO A 48 -5.66 -12.45 -1.69
CA PRO A 48 -4.96 -11.23 -1.31
C PRO A 48 -5.75 -10.00 -1.75
N ARG A 49 -5.61 -8.93 -0.98
CA ARG A 49 -6.10 -7.59 -1.32
C ARG A 49 -4.99 -6.76 -1.96
N TYR A 50 -5.38 -5.78 -2.76
CA TYR A 50 -4.45 -4.90 -3.46
C TYR A 50 -4.76 -3.45 -3.16
N VAL A 51 -3.69 -2.67 -3.00
CA VAL A 51 -3.73 -1.22 -2.94
C VAL A 51 -2.77 -0.69 -3.99
N ILE A 52 -3.18 0.35 -4.73
CA ILE A 52 -2.37 1.00 -5.75
C ILE A 52 -2.27 2.49 -5.44
N PHE A 53 -1.03 2.98 -5.45
CA PHE A 53 -0.69 4.39 -5.37
C PHE A 53 -0.10 4.84 -6.69
N ASP A 54 -0.59 5.95 -7.23
CA ASP A 54 0.11 6.67 -8.30
C ASP A 54 1.21 7.53 -7.67
N ARG A 55 2.35 7.61 -8.36
CA ARG A 55 3.50 8.41 -7.95
C ARG A 55 3.61 9.63 -8.83
N ASP A 56 3.59 10.81 -8.21
CA ASP A 56 4.01 12.03 -8.89
C ASP A 56 5.54 12.07 -8.92
N ILE A 57 6.14 12.04 -10.11
CA ILE A 57 7.59 11.98 -10.29
C ILE A 57 8.26 13.31 -9.89
N GLU A 58 7.56 14.44 -9.98
CA GLU A 58 8.13 15.76 -9.69
C GLU A 58 8.11 16.06 -8.18
N THR A 59 7.03 15.69 -7.50
CA THR A 59 6.87 15.94 -6.06
C THR A 59 7.18 14.72 -5.19
N ASP A 60 7.37 13.57 -5.82
CA ASP A 60 7.56 12.26 -5.21
C ASP A 60 6.36 11.80 -4.35
N ASN A 61 5.22 12.49 -4.42
CA ASN A 61 4.03 12.18 -3.62
C ASN A 61 3.33 10.89 -4.09
N LEU A 62 2.70 10.19 -3.15
CA LEU A 62 1.92 8.98 -3.39
C LEU A 62 0.42 9.27 -3.22
N TYR A 63 -0.38 8.87 -4.19
CA TYR A 63 -1.83 9.11 -4.20
C TYR A 63 -2.59 7.80 -4.35
N LEU A 64 -3.45 7.47 -3.39
CA LEU A 64 -4.26 6.25 -3.43
C LEU A 64 -5.25 6.30 -4.60
N THR A 65 -5.10 5.40 -5.58
CA THR A 65 -5.98 5.32 -6.77
C THR A 65 -6.83 4.06 -6.77
N HIS A 66 -6.32 2.97 -6.18
CA HIS A 66 -7.10 1.76 -5.94
C HIS A 66 -6.94 1.34 -4.49
N GLY A 67 -8.05 1.25 -3.77
CA GLY A 67 -8.07 0.95 -2.36
C GLY A 67 -8.88 -0.30 -2.04
N ILE A 68 -8.79 -0.71 -0.78
CA ILE A 68 -9.65 -1.74 -0.23
C ILE A 68 -11.00 -1.12 0.11
N SER A 69 -12.09 -1.62 -0.48
CA SER A 69 -13.45 -1.28 -0.05
C SER A 69 -13.69 -1.84 1.35
N HIS A 70 -14.18 -1.00 2.26
CA HIS A 70 -14.81 -1.46 3.51
C HIS A 70 -16.13 -2.13 3.12
N GLU A 71 -16.10 -3.45 2.99
CA GLU A 71 -17.28 -4.26 3.26
C GLU A 71 -17.08 -4.81 4.67
N ASP A 72 -17.67 -4.12 5.65
CA ASP A 72 -17.87 -4.61 7.02
C ASP A 72 -18.93 -5.73 7.04
#